data_AF-A0A7C3HCG8-F1
#
_entry.id   AF-A0A7C3HCG8-F1
#
_cell.length_a   1.000
_cell.length_b   1.000
_cell.length_c   1.000
_cell.angle_alpha   90.00
_cell.angle_beta   90.00
_cell.angle_gamma   90.00
#
_symmetry.space_group_name_H-M   'P 1'
#
loop_
_entity.id
_entity.type
_entity.pdbx_description
1 polymer ?
#
loop_
_entity_poly.entity_id
_entity_poly.type
_entity_poly.pdbx_seq_one_letter_code
_entity_poly.pdbx_strand_id
1 'polypeptide(L)'
;MSYSWLTKARLEVRKIWAVIQKNKYDKIAAELTDVLLQNWSSAEKEAIEDVIRAIRGPEKFQPSQLNNMLANLGAILGSKFTNNVAAPLLEVHTNSYVQGMQDIIKIQPTFKLIDTKAIDSLQRHNIFWISDFWDSKLGTQVADLGKQVLEQGLSREKAGELFEAAFADRFSNYSTKYWEGFSNHVVTRSRELGAVEGYIRAGVKEIEIHAIMDRHTTRICRSMNGRIIQVSEAIKLRDELIAAEDPRSVKKIAPWLKPEQIEPKPSKKLPSGMSLPPYHFNCRTRTTIRTKVAEKNVVNDMQFGKKTNNAAKEKLKGYNGSEWSNWLQTIRTRKKMRYRAKDLKTDFLKHGKSLGFISTDTYIIGARKVIHDSKRILVQDYKGSKQFLFFGENGFVVVDEEMDIRGYFEHVKPGSIDKAFKNLRKSRL
;
A
#
# COMPACT_ATOMS: atom_id res chain seq x y z
N MET A 1 29.89 17.34 -8.85
CA MET A 1 29.85 17.77 -7.42
C MET A 1 28.49 18.23 -6.91
N SER A 2 27.49 18.56 -7.77
CA SER A 2 26.14 19.00 -7.31
C SER A 2 25.22 17.88 -6.83
N TYR A 3 25.47 16.63 -7.23
CA TYR A 3 24.59 15.47 -6.95
C TYR A 3 24.54 15.08 -5.45
N SER A 4 25.65 15.25 -4.75
CA SER A 4 25.78 14.93 -3.31
C SER A 4 24.85 15.79 -2.44
N TRP A 5 24.61 17.05 -2.82
CA TRP A 5 23.80 17.96 -2.01
C TRP A 5 22.31 17.63 -2.07
N LEU A 6 21.74 17.32 -3.25
CA LEU A 6 20.32 16.97 -3.37
C LEU A 6 20.00 15.64 -2.69
N THR A 7 20.88 14.64 -2.80
CA THR A 7 20.72 13.35 -2.14
C THR A 7 20.85 13.49 -0.62
N LYS A 8 21.83 14.27 -0.12
CA LYS A 8 21.93 14.61 1.29
C LYS A 8 20.73 15.39 1.80
N ALA A 9 20.28 16.42 1.08
CA ALA A 9 19.10 17.20 1.44
C ALA A 9 17.83 16.33 1.47
N ARG A 10 17.66 15.42 0.51
CA ARG A 10 16.57 14.41 0.53
C ARG A 10 16.69 13.50 1.76
N LEU A 11 17.88 13.00 2.08
CA LEU A 11 18.10 12.17 3.26
C LEU A 11 17.80 12.94 4.56
N GLU A 12 18.23 14.19 4.69
CA GLU A 12 17.94 15.02 5.88
C GLU A 12 16.45 15.35 6.00
N VAL A 13 15.78 15.69 4.90
CA VAL A 13 14.31 15.87 4.89
C VAL A 13 13.59 14.57 5.25
N ARG A 14 14.10 13.41 4.81
CA ARG A 14 13.55 12.09 5.19
C ARG A 14 13.73 11.78 6.67
N LYS A 15 14.90 12.06 7.25
CA LYS A 15 15.14 11.91 8.69
C LYS A 15 14.15 12.75 9.50
N ILE A 16 13.97 14.02 9.11
CA ILE A 16 12.96 14.90 9.71
C ILE A 16 11.56 14.31 9.54
N TRP A 17 11.23 13.80 8.34
CA TRP A 17 9.92 13.21 8.07
C TRP A 17 9.67 11.93 8.88
N ALA A 18 10.68 11.06 9.06
CA ALA A 18 10.62 9.85 9.87
C ALA A 18 10.37 10.16 11.36
N VAL A 19 10.97 11.23 11.89
CA VAL A 19 10.68 11.72 13.25
C VAL A 19 9.22 12.19 13.38
N ILE A 20 8.67 12.82 12.34
CA ILE A 20 7.28 13.32 12.30
C ILE A 20 6.25 12.19 12.08
N GLN A 21 6.68 11.03 11.55
CA GLN A 21 5.77 9.92 11.32
C GLN A 21 5.19 9.39 12.63
N LYS A 22 3.86 9.32 12.69
CA LYS A 22 3.15 8.89 13.90
C LYS A 22 3.05 7.37 14.04
N ASN A 23 3.26 6.63 12.95
CA ASN A 23 3.11 5.18 12.93
C ASN A 23 4.48 4.50 13.06
N LYS A 24 4.65 3.64 14.08
CA LYS A 24 5.90 2.91 14.34
C LYS A 24 6.38 2.10 13.14
N TYR A 25 5.49 1.49 12.36
CA TYR A 25 5.89 0.68 11.20
C TYR A 25 6.40 1.53 10.04
N ASP A 26 5.83 2.71 9.86
CA ASP A 26 6.33 3.63 8.84
C ASP A 26 7.75 4.10 9.23
N LYS A 27 8.04 4.27 10.54
CA LYS A 27 9.39 4.58 11.05
C LYS A 27 10.40 3.45 10.76
N ILE A 28 10.07 2.21 11.11
CA ILE A 28 10.92 1.04 10.82
C ILE A 28 11.19 0.93 9.30
N ALA A 29 10.17 1.18 8.47
CA ALA A 29 10.33 1.16 7.02
C ALA A 29 11.21 2.32 6.52
N ALA A 30 11.11 3.50 7.14
CA ALA A 30 11.98 4.63 6.82
C ALA A 30 13.44 4.36 7.23
N GLU A 31 13.67 3.77 8.41
CA GLU A 31 15.01 3.37 8.87
C GLU A 31 15.65 2.37 7.92
N LEU A 32 14.94 1.32 7.52
CA LEU A 32 15.43 0.36 6.53
C LEU A 32 15.70 1.05 5.17
N THR A 33 14.82 1.97 4.76
CA THR A 33 15.02 2.74 3.52
C THR A 33 16.30 3.56 3.59
N ASP A 34 16.57 4.22 4.71
CA ASP A 34 17.77 5.03 4.88
C ASP A 34 19.03 4.16 4.87
N VAL A 35 19.01 2.99 5.53
CA VAL A 35 20.12 2.02 5.49
C VAL A 35 20.38 1.54 4.05
N LEU A 36 19.32 1.15 3.34
CA LEU A 36 19.43 0.69 1.95
C LEU A 36 19.99 1.80 1.05
N LEU A 37 19.46 3.02 1.16
CA LEU A 37 19.90 4.15 0.32
C LEU A 37 21.32 4.60 0.63
N GLN A 38 21.75 4.58 1.89
CA GLN A 38 23.12 4.94 2.27
C GLN A 38 24.11 3.92 1.70
N ASN A 39 23.85 2.63 1.91
CA ASN A 39 24.68 1.55 1.37
C ASN A 39 24.67 1.55 -0.16
N TRP A 40 23.50 1.77 -0.76
CA TRP A 40 23.34 1.84 -2.21
C TRP A 40 24.10 3.02 -2.80
N SER A 41 23.96 4.22 -2.23
CA SER A 41 24.64 5.43 -2.74
C SER A 41 26.16 5.31 -2.63
N SER A 42 26.66 4.67 -1.55
CA SER A 42 28.08 4.39 -1.40
C SER A 42 28.57 3.40 -2.45
N ALA A 43 27.83 2.31 -2.66
CA ALA A 43 28.15 1.29 -3.65
C ALA A 43 28.07 1.84 -5.08
N GLU A 44 27.07 2.67 -5.39
CA GLU A 44 26.88 3.34 -6.68
C GLU A 44 28.02 4.31 -6.97
N LYS A 45 28.46 5.08 -5.98
CA LYS A 45 29.62 5.97 -6.14
C LYS A 45 30.90 5.19 -6.48
N GLU A 46 31.20 4.15 -5.72
CA GLU A 46 32.36 3.27 -5.95
C GLU A 46 32.29 2.63 -7.35
N ALA A 47 31.14 2.06 -7.68
CA ALA A 47 30.84 1.44 -8.97
C ALA A 47 31.07 2.39 -10.14
N ILE A 48 30.55 3.61 -10.08
CA ILE A 48 30.70 4.62 -11.14
C ILE A 48 32.17 5.03 -11.29
N GLU A 49 32.86 5.31 -10.19
CA GLU A 49 34.26 5.74 -10.21
C GLU A 49 35.16 4.67 -10.86
N ASP A 50 34.94 3.39 -10.53
CA ASP A 50 35.72 2.30 -11.10
C ASP A 50 35.37 2.04 -12.57
N VAL A 51 34.08 2.11 -12.94
CA VAL A 51 33.65 1.96 -14.34
C VAL A 51 34.19 3.08 -15.22
N ILE A 52 34.02 4.35 -14.82
CA ILE A 52 34.51 5.49 -15.59
C ILE A 52 36.03 5.40 -15.75
N ARG A 53 36.75 5.06 -14.68
CA ARG A 53 38.22 4.88 -14.74
C ARG A 53 38.61 3.79 -15.74
N ALA A 54 37.89 2.67 -15.78
CA ALA A 54 38.19 1.55 -16.67
C ALA A 54 37.89 1.84 -18.15
N ILE A 55 36.89 2.68 -18.44
CA ILE A 55 36.41 2.87 -19.81
C ILE A 55 36.90 4.15 -20.48
N ARG A 56 37.64 5.06 -19.82
CA ARG A 56 38.17 6.29 -20.43
C ARG A 56 39.19 6.06 -21.55
N GLY A 57 39.11 6.87 -22.60
CA GLY A 57 40.04 6.83 -23.73
C GLY A 57 39.44 7.38 -25.03
N PRO A 58 40.29 7.72 -26.01
CA PRO A 58 39.84 8.18 -27.32
C PRO A 58 39.32 7.04 -28.20
N GLU A 59 39.63 5.77 -27.88
CA GLU A 59 39.27 4.63 -28.73
C GLU A 59 37.76 4.35 -28.71
N LYS A 60 37.28 3.60 -29.69
CA LYS A 60 35.88 3.12 -29.71
C LYS A 60 35.61 2.18 -28.54
N PHE A 61 34.46 2.33 -27.91
CA PHE A 61 33.96 1.40 -26.89
C PHE A 61 33.74 0.02 -27.51
N GLN A 62 34.20 -1.06 -26.87
CA GLN A 62 34.10 -2.44 -27.38
C GLN A 62 33.24 -3.33 -26.45
N PRO A 63 32.75 -4.48 -26.96
CA PRO A 63 31.97 -5.42 -26.15
C PRO A 63 32.69 -5.93 -24.89
N SER A 64 34.02 -6.04 -24.93
CA SER A 64 34.81 -6.47 -23.76
C SER A 64 34.74 -5.45 -22.62
N GLN A 65 34.75 -4.13 -22.90
CA GLN A 65 34.54 -3.13 -21.85
C GLN A 65 33.13 -3.20 -21.27
N LEU A 66 32.10 -3.45 -22.09
CA LEU A 66 30.73 -3.64 -21.60
C LEU A 66 30.63 -4.84 -20.65
N ASN A 67 31.23 -5.97 -21.02
CA ASN A 67 31.21 -7.18 -20.19
C ASN A 67 31.96 -6.97 -18.86
N ASN A 68 33.15 -6.37 -18.90
CA ASN A 68 33.93 -6.06 -17.70
C ASN A 68 33.18 -5.07 -16.79
N MET A 69 32.53 -4.06 -17.37
CA MET A 69 31.70 -3.11 -16.65
C MET A 69 30.55 -3.82 -15.94
N LEU A 70 29.78 -4.66 -16.65
CA LEU A 70 28.67 -5.41 -16.06
C LEU A 70 29.12 -6.34 -14.93
N ALA A 71 30.26 -7.03 -15.09
CA ALA A 71 30.82 -7.89 -14.06
C ALA A 71 31.21 -7.10 -12.79
N ASN A 72 31.93 -5.98 -12.95
CA ASN A 72 32.35 -5.13 -11.83
C ASN A 72 31.16 -4.51 -11.11
N LEU A 73 30.19 -3.98 -11.87
CA LEU A 73 28.96 -3.43 -11.30
C LEU A 73 28.18 -4.50 -10.53
N GLY A 74 28.12 -5.74 -11.02
CA GLY A 74 27.44 -6.83 -10.31
C GLY A 74 28.14 -7.27 -9.03
N ALA A 75 29.47 -7.22 -8.99
CA ALA A 75 30.21 -7.47 -7.75
C ALA A 75 29.89 -6.41 -6.67
N ILE A 76 29.83 -5.13 -7.06
CA ILE A 76 29.62 -4.01 -6.13
C ILE A 76 28.13 -3.83 -5.77
N LEU A 77 27.27 -3.65 -6.77
CA LEU A 77 25.84 -3.36 -6.60
C LEU A 77 24.98 -4.61 -6.34
N GLY A 78 25.50 -5.79 -6.63
CA GLY A 78 24.90 -7.07 -6.27
C GLY A 78 25.46 -7.60 -4.96
N SER A 79 26.56 -8.33 -5.04
CA SER A 79 27.09 -9.13 -3.92
C SER A 79 27.53 -8.30 -2.71
N LYS A 80 28.39 -7.29 -2.92
CA LYS A 80 28.90 -6.44 -1.84
C LYS A 80 27.78 -5.67 -1.15
N PHE A 81 26.90 -5.03 -1.92
CA PHE A 81 25.72 -4.34 -1.39
C PHE A 81 24.84 -5.28 -0.56
N THR A 82 24.52 -6.48 -1.09
CA THR A 82 23.69 -7.47 -0.40
C THR A 82 24.28 -7.88 0.94
N ASN A 83 25.59 -8.13 1.00
CA ASN A 83 26.28 -8.48 2.24
C ASN A 83 26.21 -7.36 3.28
N ASN A 84 26.38 -6.10 2.86
CA ASN A 84 26.36 -4.95 3.77
C ASN A 84 24.99 -4.71 4.40
N VAL A 85 23.90 -5.05 3.71
CA VAL A 85 22.54 -4.82 4.19
C VAL A 85 21.91 -6.03 4.87
N ALA A 86 22.58 -7.19 4.88
CA ALA A 86 22.02 -8.43 5.41
C ALA A 86 21.71 -8.38 6.90
N ALA A 87 22.64 -7.90 7.73
CA ALA A 87 22.43 -7.80 9.18
C ALA A 87 21.34 -6.76 9.54
N PRO A 88 21.35 -5.52 8.99
CA PRO A 88 20.26 -4.58 9.21
C PRO A 88 18.89 -5.09 8.76
N LEU A 89 18.84 -5.85 7.67
CA LEU A 89 17.59 -6.46 7.19
C LEU A 89 17.05 -7.50 8.18
N LEU A 90 17.92 -8.34 8.75
CA LEU A 90 17.55 -9.33 9.75
C LEU A 90 16.98 -8.68 11.02
N GLU A 91 17.59 -7.57 11.46
CA GLU A 91 17.11 -6.77 12.59
C GLU A 91 15.70 -6.22 12.31
N VAL A 92 15.48 -5.66 11.11
CA VAL A 92 14.16 -5.14 10.73
C VAL A 92 13.11 -6.24 10.64
N HIS A 93 13.46 -7.43 10.12
CA HIS A 93 12.57 -8.60 10.12
C HIS A 93 12.18 -8.98 11.53
N THR A 94 13.16 -9.11 12.42
CA THR A 94 12.96 -9.50 13.82
C THR A 94 12.08 -8.48 14.55
N ASN A 95 12.44 -7.20 14.47
CA ASN A 95 11.70 -6.13 15.12
C ASN A 95 10.27 -6.03 14.61
N SER A 96 10.07 -6.06 13.29
CA SER A 96 8.73 -5.99 12.69
C SER A 96 7.86 -7.18 13.08
N TYR A 97 8.42 -8.39 13.07
CA TYR A 97 7.74 -9.63 13.44
C TYR A 97 7.30 -9.60 14.91
N VAL A 98 8.22 -9.27 15.82
CA VAL A 98 7.93 -9.14 17.26
C VAL A 98 6.87 -8.08 17.52
N GLN A 99 6.98 -6.92 16.89
CA GLN A 99 6.00 -5.84 17.03
C GLN A 99 4.62 -6.24 16.51
N GLY A 100 4.55 -6.98 15.39
CA GLY A 100 3.31 -7.55 14.87
C GLY A 100 2.64 -8.49 15.86
N MET A 101 3.41 -9.35 16.52
CA MET A 101 2.90 -10.26 17.56
C MET A 101 2.42 -9.49 18.80
N GLN A 102 3.23 -8.56 19.30
CA GLN A 102 2.93 -7.71 20.46
C GLN A 102 1.68 -6.86 20.25
N ASP A 103 1.43 -6.41 19.02
CA ASP A 103 0.20 -5.66 18.69
C ASP A 103 -1.06 -6.47 18.98
N ILE A 104 -0.98 -7.80 19.04
CA ILE A 104 -2.10 -8.69 19.34
C ILE A 104 -2.11 -9.09 20.82
N ILE A 105 -1.01 -9.67 21.33
CA ILE A 105 -0.97 -10.28 22.68
C ILE A 105 -0.64 -9.30 23.81
N LYS A 106 -0.18 -8.08 23.48
CA LYS A 106 0.14 -6.99 24.43
C LYS A 106 1.18 -7.32 25.51
N ILE A 107 1.92 -8.41 25.37
CA ILE A 107 3.02 -8.82 26.24
C ILE A 107 4.27 -9.15 25.42
N GLN A 108 5.42 -9.27 26.08
CA GLN A 108 6.65 -9.72 25.43
C GLN A 108 6.52 -11.19 25.01
N PRO A 109 6.68 -11.53 23.71
CA PRO A 109 6.52 -12.89 23.26
C PRO A 109 7.76 -13.75 23.56
N THR A 110 7.54 -14.96 24.04
CA THR A 110 8.56 -16.02 24.01
C THR A 110 8.71 -16.55 22.59
N PHE A 111 9.93 -16.62 22.07
CA PHE A 111 10.21 -17.16 20.75
C PHE A 111 10.03 -18.69 20.71
N LYS A 112 9.36 -19.16 19.67
CA LYS A 112 9.21 -20.57 19.33
C LYS A 112 9.97 -20.87 18.03
N LEU A 113 10.17 -22.16 17.75
CA LEU A 113 10.80 -22.60 16.50
C LEU A 113 10.13 -22.02 15.25
N ILE A 114 8.80 -21.88 15.24
CA ILE A 114 8.08 -21.30 14.11
C ILE A 114 8.44 -19.82 13.88
N ASP A 115 8.76 -19.08 14.94
CA ASP A 115 9.14 -17.67 14.85
C ASP A 115 10.53 -17.52 14.20
N THR A 116 11.48 -18.37 14.60
CA THR A 116 12.81 -18.42 13.99
C THR A 116 12.71 -18.81 12.52
N LYS A 117 11.95 -19.87 12.19
CA LYS A 117 11.72 -20.29 10.79
C LYS A 117 11.08 -19.18 9.95
N ALA A 118 10.15 -18.43 10.54
CA ALA A 118 9.53 -17.29 9.85
C ALA A 118 10.56 -16.22 9.51
N ILE A 119 11.35 -15.78 10.49
CA ILE A 119 12.39 -14.76 10.29
C ILE A 119 13.44 -15.22 9.29
N ASP A 120 13.90 -16.46 9.39
CA ASP A 120 14.88 -17.03 8.46
C ASP A 120 14.34 -17.07 7.03
N SER A 121 13.08 -17.49 6.84
CA SER A 121 12.44 -17.49 5.52
C SER A 121 12.34 -16.07 4.94
N LEU A 122 11.94 -15.09 5.77
CA LEU A 122 11.85 -13.69 5.37
C LEU A 122 13.21 -13.14 4.94
N GLN A 123 14.26 -13.40 5.72
CA GLN A 123 15.62 -13.00 5.41
C GLN A 123 16.08 -13.58 4.08
N ARG A 124 15.96 -14.91 3.89
CA ARG A 124 16.37 -15.58 2.65
C ARG A 124 15.64 -15.01 1.43
N HIS A 125 14.32 -14.84 1.52
CA HIS A 125 13.52 -14.34 0.39
C HIS A 125 13.88 -12.90 0.04
N ASN A 126 14.08 -12.03 1.02
CA ASN A 126 14.33 -10.61 0.77
C ASN A 126 15.78 -10.33 0.35
N ILE A 127 16.76 -11.10 0.84
CA ILE A 127 18.12 -11.09 0.31
C ILE A 127 18.14 -11.46 -1.18
N PHE A 128 17.37 -12.48 -1.57
CA PHE A 128 17.23 -12.83 -2.98
C PHE A 128 16.71 -11.66 -3.81
N TRP A 129 15.66 -10.96 -3.37
CA TRP A 129 15.10 -9.82 -4.11
C TRP A 129 16.00 -8.58 -4.14
N ILE A 130 16.91 -8.45 -3.17
CA ILE A 130 17.96 -7.41 -3.20
C ILE A 130 18.98 -7.74 -4.29
N SER A 131 19.47 -8.98 -4.35
CA SER A 131 20.40 -9.41 -5.40
C SER A 131 19.76 -9.36 -6.79
N ASP A 132 18.54 -9.90 -6.94
CA ASP A 132 17.79 -9.96 -8.20
C ASP A 132 17.46 -8.57 -8.77
N PHE A 133 17.46 -7.52 -7.93
CA PHE A 133 17.29 -6.14 -8.40
C PHE A 133 18.44 -5.70 -9.30
N TRP A 134 19.69 -6.04 -8.95
CA TRP A 134 20.82 -5.82 -9.86
C TRP A 134 20.65 -6.70 -11.10
N ASP A 135 20.57 -8.02 -10.92
CA ASP A 135 20.67 -8.98 -12.03
C ASP A 135 19.58 -8.80 -13.08
N SER A 136 18.34 -8.56 -12.65
CA SER A 136 17.18 -8.58 -13.56
C SER A 136 16.62 -7.19 -13.92
N LYS A 137 17.00 -6.13 -13.19
CA LYS A 137 16.47 -4.77 -13.40
C LYS A 137 17.55 -3.80 -13.81
N LEU A 138 18.50 -3.53 -12.92
CA LEU A 138 19.47 -2.48 -13.18
C LEU A 138 20.54 -2.92 -14.18
N GLY A 139 21.09 -4.14 -14.04
CA GLY A 139 22.08 -4.71 -14.95
C GLY A 139 21.58 -4.75 -16.39
N THR A 140 20.32 -5.13 -16.60
CA THR A 140 19.66 -5.08 -17.92
C THR A 140 19.64 -3.66 -18.49
N GLN A 141 19.27 -2.65 -17.69
CA GLN A 141 19.25 -1.25 -18.16
C GLN A 141 20.64 -0.73 -18.52
N VAL A 142 21.67 -1.13 -17.75
CA VAL A 142 23.07 -0.79 -18.04
C VAL A 142 23.53 -1.49 -19.32
N ALA A 143 23.19 -2.78 -19.49
CA ALA A 143 23.51 -3.55 -20.68
C ALA A 143 22.86 -2.95 -21.94
N ASP A 144 21.60 -2.52 -21.85
CA ASP A 144 20.89 -1.88 -22.95
C ASP A 144 21.50 -0.53 -23.33
N LEU A 145 21.91 0.29 -22.34
CA LEU A 145 22.64 1.52 -22.62
C LEU A 145 24.01 1.22 -23.27
N GLY A 146 24.73 0.20 -22.80
CA GLY A 146 25.98 -0.23 -23.40
C GLY A 146 25.85 -0.70 -24.84
N LYS A 147 24.78 -1.44 -25.16
CA LYS A 147 24.47 -1.83 -26.55
C LYS A 147 24.23 -0.60 -27.43
N GLN A 148 23.49 0.39 -26.96
CA GLN A 148 23.28 1.64 -27.71
C GLN A 148 24.59 2.38 -27.98
N VAL A 149 25.50 2.42 -26.99
CA VAL A 149 26.85 3.00 -27.15
C VAL A 149 27.64 2.24 -28.23
N LEU A 150 27.58 0.91 -28.23
CA LEU A 150 28.27 0.06 -29.22
C LEU A 150 27.70 0.26 -30.63
N GLU A 151 26.38 0.25 -30.78
CA GLU A 151 25.68 0.43 -32.06
C GLU A 151 25.98 1.79 -32.70
N GLN A 152 26.08 2.83 -31.87
CA GLN A 152 26.45 4.19 -32.32
C GLN A 152 27.95 4.36 -32.58
N GLY A 153 28.77 3.34 -32.27
CA GLY A 153 30.22 3.38 -32.46
C GLY A 153 30.91 4.48 -31.66
N LEU A 154 30.36 4.85 -30.50
CA LEU A 154 30.85 5.96 -29.70
C LEU A 154 32.25 5.70 -29.14
N SER A 155 33.00 6.79 -28.93
CA SER A 155 34.24 6.71 -28.18
C SER A 155 33.98 6.34 -26.72
N ARG A 156 35.00 5.76 -26.12
CA ARG A 156 35.13 5.46 -24.70
C ARG A 156 34.86 6.66 -23.80
N GLU A 157 35.36 7.84 -24.17
CA GLU A 157 35.07 9.10 -23.48
C GLU A 157 33.56 9.42 -23.49
N LYS A 158 32.93 9.36 -24.67
CA LYS A 158 31.50 9.68 -24.80
C LYS A 158 30.61 8.65 -24.10
N ALA A 159 31.02 7.37 -24.12
CA ALA A 159 30.38 6.32 -23.34
C ALA A 159 30.40 6.65 -21.84
N GLY A 160 31.56 7.07 -21.32
CA GLY A 160 31.72 7.50 -19.93
C GLY A 160 30.75 8.60 -19.53
N GLU A 161 30.64 9.66 -20.33
CA GLU A 161 29.69 10.76 -20.08
C GLU A 161 28.23 10.28 -20.05
N LEU A 162 27.83 9.38 -20.96
CA LEU A 162 26.48 8.83 -21.02
C LEU A 162 26.16 7.96 -19.81
N PHE A 163 27.09 7.11 -19.39
CA PHE A 163 26.91 6.31 -18.17
C PHE A 163 26.84 7.21 -16.95
N GLU A 164 27.75 8.17 -16.79
CA GLU A 164 27.74 9.11 -15.66
C GLU A 164 26.39 9.84 -15.56
N ALA A 165 25.87 10.37 -16.67
CA ALA A 165 24.58 11.03 -16.70
C ALA A 165 23.41 10.08 -16.38
N ALA A 166 23.44 8.84 -16.88
CA ALA A 166 22.39 7.86 -16.61
C ALA A 166 22.36 7.43 -15.13
N PHE A 167 23.52 7.24 -14.52
CA PHE A 167 23.64 6.97 -13.09
C PHE A 167 23.16 8.16 -12.25
N ALA A 168 23.62 9.37 -12.59
CA ALA A 168 23.28 10.61 -11.91
C ALA A 168 21.83 11.08 -12.10
N ASP A 169 20.93 10.35 -12.76
CA ASP A 169 19.51 10.75 -12.76
C ASP A 169 18.59 9.54 -12.84
N ARG A 170 18.65 8.84 -13.97
CA ARG A 170 17.72 7.77 -14.31
C ARG A 170 17.82 6.61 -13.31
N PHE A 171 19.03 6.08 -13.08
CA PHE A 171 19.22 4.88 -12.27
C PHE A 171 19.10 5.15 -10.77
N SER A 172 19.67 6.26 -10.29
CA SER A 172 19.53 6.70 -8.90
C SER A 172 18.07 6.94 -8.48
N ASN A 173 17.26 7.64 -9.30
CA ASN A 173 15.85 7.90 -8.98
C ASN A 173 15.00 6.61 -9.03
N TYR A 174 15.29 5.71 -9.96
CA TYR A 174 14.63 4.40 -10.05
C TYR A 174 14.90 3.56 -8.79
N SER A 175 16.17 3.45 -8.40
CA SER A 175 16.60 2.70 -7.21
C SER A 175 15.98 3.28 -5.93
N THR A 176 15.91 4.61 -5.81
CA THR A 176 15.28 5.26 -4.65
C THR A 176 13.83 4.82 -4.43
N LYS A 177 13.01 4.86 -5.49
CA LYS A 177 11.59 4.43 -5.41
C LYS A 177 11.46 2.94 -5.14
N TYR A 178 12.38 2.13 -5.66
CA TYR A 178 12.43 0.70 -5.38
C TYR A 178 12.69 0.44 -3.90
N TRP A 179 13.76 1.02 -3.33
CA TRP A 179 14.10 0.80 -1.92
C TRP A 179 13.02 1.25 -0.95
N GLU A 180 12.32 2.37 -1.25
CA GLU A 180 11.14 2.78 -0.49
C GLU A 180 10.02 1.74 -0.47
N GLY A 181 9.65 1.23 -1.64
CA GLY A 181 8.58 0.26 -1.74
C GLY A 181 8.96 -1.10 -1.19
N PHE A 182 10.25 -1.45 -1.30
CA PHE A 182 10.84 -2.67 -0.76
C PHE A 182 10.81 -2.66 0.77
N SER A 183 11.23 -1.57 1.42
CA SER A 183 11.18 -1.45 2.87
C SER A 183 9.77 -1.59 3.43
N ASN A 184 8.78 -0.95 2.78
CA ASN A 184 7.38 -1.09 3.17
C ASN A 184 6.86 -2.53 2.98
N HIS A 185 7.31 -3.23 1.92
CA HIS A 185 7.01 -4.64 1.71
C HIS A 185 7.61 -5.51 2.83
N VAL A 186 8.90 -5.33 3.13
CA VAL A 186 9.64 -6.06 4.17
C VAL A 186 8.94 -5.90 5.52
N VAL A 187 8.70 -4.67 5.96
CA VAL A 187 8.07 -4.39 7.26
C VAL A 187 6.65 -4.95 7.31
N THR A 188 5.87 -4.75 6.25
CA THR A 188 4.49 -5.27 6.20
C THR A 188 4.47 -6.79 6.22
N ARG A 189 5.22 -7.49 5.37
CA ARG A 189 5.21 -8.96 5.38
C ARG A 189 5.66 -9.51 6.74
N SER A 190 6.72 -8.95 7.30
CA SER A 190 7.28 -9.40 8.59
C SER A 190 6.29 -9.23 9.74
N ARG A 191 5.67 -8.04 9.85
CA ARG A 191 4.70 -7.78 10.92
C ARG A 191 3.46 -8.65 10.79
N GLU A 192 2.99 -8.92 9.57
CA GLU A 192 1.77 -9.71 9.39
C GLU A 192 2.02 -11.18 9.73
N LEU A 193 3.19 -11.74 9.41
CA LEU A 193 3.52 -13.10 9.86
C LEU A 193 3.63 -13.17 11.40
N GLY A 194 4.20 -12.14 12.04
CA GLY A 194 4.23 -12.03 13.49
C GLY A 194 2.84 -11.88 14.12
N ALA A 195 1.96 -11.10 13.48
CA ALA A 195 0.58 -10.94 13.90
C ALA A 195 -0.20 -12.26 13.83
N VAL A 196 0.05 -13.12 12.83
CA VAL A 196 -0.55 -14.47 12.74
C VAL A 196 -0.24 -15.29 13.98
N GLU A 197 1.02 -15.32 14.41
CA GLU A 197 1.37 -16.01 15.66
C GLU A 197 0.71 -15.37 16.87
N GLY A 198 0.58 -14.04 16.89
CA GLY A 198 -0.18 -13.33 17.90
C GLY A 198 -1.65 -13.78 17.96
N TYR A 199 -2.30 -13.92 16.80
CA TYR A 199 -3.69 -14.39 16.71
C TYR A 199 -3.85 -15.82 17.20
N ILE A 200 -2.91 -16.72 16.87
CA ILE A 200 -2.90 -18.09 17.38
C ILE A 200 -2.84 -18.10 18.90
N ARG A 201 -1.87 -17.39 19.48
CA ARG A 201 -1.65 -17.33 20.94
C ARG A 201 -2.84 -16.72 21.68
N ALA A 202 -3.51 -15.75 21.06
CA ALA A 202 -4.71 -15.12 21.61
C ALA A 202 -6.01 -15.90 21.34
N GLY A 203 -5.96 -17.05 20.65
CA GLY A 203 -7.15 -17.84 20.32
C GLY A 203 -8.12 -17.17 19.34
N VAL A 204 -7.65 -16.17 18.60
CA VAL A 204 -8.48 -15.39 17.65
C VAL A 204 -8.87 -16.29 16.48
N LYS A 205 -10.15 -16.24 16.08
CA LYS A 205 -10.68 -17.02 14.94
C LYS A 205 -10.84 -16.21 13.67
N GLU A 206 -11.13 -14.91 13.82
CA GLU A 206 -11.38 -14.01 12.71
C GLU A 206 -10.60 -12.71 12.87
N ILE A 207 -10.05 -12.25 11.76
CA ILE A 207 -9.30 -10.98 11.67
C ILE A 207 -9.96 -10.08 10.63
N GLU A 208 -9.76 -8.78 10.83
CA GLU A 208 -10.21 -7.75 9.90
C GLU A 208 -9.01 -7.19 9.14
N ILE A 209 -9.18 -6.98 7.84
CA ILE A 209 -8.20 -6.26 7.03
C ILE A 209 -8.41 -4.75 7.18
N HIS A 210 -7.39 -4.04 7.63
CA HIS A 210 -7.42 -2.61 7.89
C HIS A 210 -6.40 -1.87 7.03
N ALA A 211 -6.88 -1.20 5.98
CA ALA A 211 -6.06 -0.31 5.17
C ALA A 211 -5.94 1.07 5.83
N ILE A 212 -4.83 1.79 5.61
CA ILE A 212 -4.61 3.14 6.19
C ILE A 212 -5.63 4.17 5.68
N MET A 213 -6.25 3.91 4.52
CA MET A 213 -7.28 4.74 3.90
C MET A 213 -6.89 6.22 3.78
N ASP A 214 -5.68 6.46 3.27
CA ASP A 214 -5.15 7.79 2.95
C ASP A 214 -5.00 8.00 1.42
N ARG A 215 -4.31 9.07 1.01
CA ARG A 215 -4.06 9.41 -0.40
C ARG A 215 -3.16 8.41 -1.13
N HIS A 216 -2.39 7.62 -0.40
CA HIS A 216 -1.48 6.62 -0.96
C HIS A 216 -2.12 5.22 -0.95
N THR A 217 -3.35 5.09 -0.45
CA THR A 217 -4.07 3.81 -0.43
C THR A 217 -4.55 3.47 -1.84
N THR A 218 -4.05 2.35 -2.36
CA THR A 218 -4.35 1.84 -3.69
C THR A 218 -5.76 1.24 -3.77
N ARG A 219 -6.29 1.11 -4.99
CA ARG A 219 -7.63 0.54 -5.24
C ARG A 219 -7.80 -0.87 -4.67
N ILE A 220 -6.78 -1.74 -4.79
CA ILE A 220 -6.82 -3.07 -4.18
C ILE A 220 -6.88 -3.00 -2.65
N CYS A 221 -6.07 -2.14 -2.00
CA CYS A 221 -6.13 -1.98 -0.55
C CYS A 221 -7.49 -1.45 -0.08
N ARG A 222 -8.11 -0.53 -0.84
CA ARG A 222 -9.47 -0.07 -0.55
C ARG A 222 -10.44 -1.24 -0.64
N SER A 223 -10.40 -2.04 -1.70
CA SER A 223 -11.29 -3.20 -1.84
C SER A 223 -11.14 -4.23 -0.72
N MET A 224 -9.91 -4.39 -0.20
CA MET A 224 -9.62 -5.31 0.89
C MET A 224 -10.00 -4.76 2.27
N ASN A 225 -10.13 -3.45 2.44
CA ASN A 225 -10.48 -2.84 3.73
C ASN A 225 -11.82 -3.35 4.27
N GLY A 226 -11.87 -3.63 5.57
CA GLY A 226 -13.05 -4.09 6.31
C GLY A 226 -13.42 -5.55 6.07
N ARG A 227 -12.72 -6.27 5.19
CA ARG A 227 -12.96 -7.69 4.93
C ARG A 227 -12.60 -8.54 6.15
N ILE A 228 -13.39 -9.59 6.37
CA ILE A 228 -13.19 -10.53 7.48
C ILE A 228 -12.59 -11.83 6.93
N ILE A 229 -11.47 -12.25 7.51
CA ILE A 229 -10.71 -13.43 7.12
C ILE A 229 -10.61 -14.39 8.30
N GLN A 230 -10.73 -15.69 8.02
CA GLN A 230 -10.50 -16.72 9.03
C GLN A 230 -9.00 -16.82 9.32
N VAL A 231 -8.63 -16.88 10.60
CA VAL A 231 -7.22 -17.02 11.00
C VAL A 231 -6.60 -18.29 10.42
N SER A 232 -7.36 -19.36 10.19
CA SER A 232 -6.89 -20.56 9.50
C SER A 232 -6.34 -20.30 8.10
N GLU A 233 -6.94 -19.38 7.33
CA GLU A 233 -6.46 -19.02 5.99
C GLU A 233 -5.18 -18.18 6.05
N ALA A 234 -5.02 -17.38 7.10
CA ALA A 234 -3.81 -16.62 7.35
C ALA A 234 -2.65 -17.54 7.80
N ILE A 235 -2.95 -18.54 8.64
CA ILE A 235 -2.00 -19.59 9.05
C ILE A 235 -1.51 -20.35 7.83
N LYS A 236 -2.43 -20.81 6.97
CA LYS A 236 -2.08 -21.54 5.74
C LYS A 236 -1.14 -20.74 4.86
N LEU A 237 -1.45 -19.46 4.61
CA LEU A 237 -0.59 -18.59 3.82
C LEU A 237 0.79 -18.38 4.47
N ARG A 238 0.85 -18.16 5.79
CA ARG A 238 2.12 -18.05 6.51
C ARG A 238 2.94 -19.33 6.33
N ASP A 239 2.35 -20.49 6.55
CA ASP A 239 3.06 -21.76 6.53
C ASP A 239 3.57 -22.10 5.11
N GLU A 240 2.77 -21.81 4.07
CA GLU A 240 3.20 -21.91 2.67
C GLU A 240 4.38 -20.98 2.36
N LEU A 241 4.37 -19.75 2.88
CA LEU A 241 5.48 -18.82 2.73
C LEU A 241 6.73 -19.31 3.45
N ILE A 242 6.62 -19.79 4.69
CA ILE A 242 7.77 -20.30 5.45
C ILE A 242 8.39 -21.52 4.76
N ALA A 243 7.55 -22.42 4.22
CA ALA A 243 7.98 -23.62 3.53
C ALA A 243 8.57 -23.35 2.12
N ALA A 244 8.45 -22.13 1.59
CA ALA A 244 8.99 -21.81 0.27
C ALA A 244 10.52 -21.78 0.30
N GLU A 245 11.14 -22.81 -0.27
CA GLU A 245 12.60 -22.88 -0.43
C GLU A 245 13.09 -21.90 -1.50
N ASP A 246 12.43 -21.91 -2.67
CA ASP A 246 12.69 -20.99 -3.78
C ASP A 246 11.96 -19.64 -3.58
N PRO A 247 12.69 -18.52 -3.44
CA PRO A 247 12.10 -17.19 -3.33
C PRO A 247 11.16 -16.81 -4.48
N ARG A 248 11.35 -17.35 -5.69
CA ARG A 248 10.47 -17.06 -6.83
C ARG A 248 9.09 -17.69 -6.66
N SER A 249 8.98 -18.79 -5.93
CA SER A 249 7.71 -19.45 -5.61
C SER A 249 6.80 -18.57 -4.72
N VAL A 250 7.36 -17.63 -3.97
CA VAL A 250 6.59 -16.62 -3.19
C VAL A 250 5.63 -15.83 -4.08
N LYS A 251 5.97 -15.57 -5.35
CA LYS A 251 5.08 -14.88 -6.30
C LYS A 251 3.83 -15.68 -6.66
N LYS A 252 3.88 -17.02 -6.56
CA LYS A 252 2.74 -17.89 -6.79
C LYS A 252 1.88 -18.02 -5.52
N ILE A 253 2.52 -18.09 -4.35
CA ILE A 253 1.88 -18.21 -3.04
C ILE A 253 1.15 -16.91 -2.67
N ALA A 254 1.79 -15.76 -2.85
CA ALA A 254 1.26 -14.43 -2.53
C ALA A 254 1.34 -13.50 -3.76
N PRO A 255 0.50 -13.73 -4.79
CA PRO A 255 0.57 -12.99 -6.05
C PRO A 255 0.08 -11.54 -5.89
N TRP A 256 0.69 -10.62 -6.64
CA TRP A 256 0.18 -9.25 -6.76
C TRP A 256 -0.92 -9.19 -7.81
N LEU A 257 -2.16 -9.35 -7.36
CA LEU A 257 -3.32 -9.37 -8.23
C LEU A 257 -3.79 -7.95 -8.59
N LYS A 258 -4.43 -7.83 -9.75
CA LYS A 258 -5.08 -6.58 -10.16
C LYS A 258 -6.40 -6.40 -9.38
N PRO A 259 -6.84 -5.15 -9.12
CA PRO A 259 -8.08 -4.88 -8.39
C PRO A 259 -9.30 -5.63 -8.94
N GLU A 260 -9.40 -5.78 -10.26
CA GLU A 260 -10.52 -6.43 -10.95
C GLU A 260 -10.64 -7.92 -10.61
N GLN A 261 -9.55 -8.55 -10.18
CA GLN A 261 -9.52 -9.96 -9.78
C GLN A 261 -10.02 -10.17 -8.33
N ILE A 262 -10.13 -9.08 -7.56
CA ILE A 262 -10.43 -9.08 -6.12
C ILE A 262 -11.80 -8.46 -5.82
N GLU A 263 -12.06 -7.26 -6.34
CA GLU A 263 -13.26 -6.47 -6.07
C GLU A 263 -14.59 -7.21 -6.22
N PRO A 264 -14.83 -8.03 -7.27
CA PRO A 264 -16.11 -8.70 -7.43
C PRO A 264 -16.29 -9.90 -6.50
N LYS A 265 -15.25 -10.34 -5.78
CA LYS A 265 -15.28 -11.59 -5.02
C LYS A 265 -15.62 -11.34 -3.56
N PRO A 266 -16.55 -12.13 -2.98
CA PRO A 266 -16.74 -12.12 -1.53
C PRO A 266 -15.51 -12.65 -0.81
N SER A 267 -15.35 -12.30 0.47
CA SER A 267 -14.15 -12.65 1.24
C SER A 267 -13.91 -14.17 1.32
N LYS A 268 -14.97 -14.98 1.37
CA LYS A 268 -14.91 -16.45 1.30
C LYS A 268 -14.44 -17.02 -0.04
N LYS A 269 -14.42 -16.20 -1.11
CA LYS A 269 -14.00 -16.60 -2.46
C LYS A 269 -12.81 -15.79 -2.94
N LEU A 270 -12.07 -15.15 -2.04
CA LEU A 270 -10.83 -14.47 -2.41
C LEU A 270 -9.85 -15.48 -3.02
N PRO A 271 -9.05 -15.08 -4.02
CA PRO A 271 -7.98 -15.92 -4.53
C PRO A 271 -6.97 -16.29 -3.44
N SER A 272 -6.23 -17.38 -3.65
CA SER A 272 -5.13 -17.76 -2.76
C SER A 272 -4.12 -16.61 -2.62
N GLY A 273 -3.47 -16.53 -1.46
CA GLY A 273 -2.49 -15.50 -1.13
C GLY A 273 -3.07 -14.17 -0.66
N MET A 274 -4.40 -14.04 -0.58
CA MET A 274 -5.08 -12.78 -0.22
C MET A 274 -5.53 -12.71 1.25
N SER A 275 -5.18 -13.69 2.07
CA SER A 275 -5.55 -13.71 3.50
C SER A 275 -4.72 -12.76 4.36
N LEU A 276 -3.52 -12.36 3.89
CA LEU A 276 -2.62 -11.44 4.59
C LEU A 276 -2.03 -10.40 3.62
N PRO A 277 -1.81 -9.15 4.06
CA PRO A 277 -0.98 -8.21 3.33
C PRO A 277 0.51 -8.62 3.37
N PRO A 278 1.35 -8.08 2.47
CA PRO A 278 1.07 -7.04 1.48
C PRO A 278 0.38 -7.59 0.22
N TYR A 279 -0.59 -6.84 -0.31
CA TYR A 279 -1.31 -7.19 -1.56
C TYR A 279 -0.64 -6.66 -2.84
N HIS A 280 0.33 -5.76 -2.68
CA HIS A 280 1.11 -5.16 -3.76
C HIS A 280 2.45 -4.63 -3.22
N PHE A 281 3.35 -4.24 -4.11
CA PHE A 281 4.58 -3.55 -3.74
C PHE A 281 4.28 -2.22 -3.04
N ASN A 282 4.98 -1.89 -1.94
CA ASN A 282 4.70 -0.70 -1.12
C ASN A 282 3.31 -0.69 -0.43
N CYS A 283 2.77 -1.86 -0.08
CA CYS A 283 1.52 -1.96 0.67
C CYS A 283 1.75 -1.65 2.17
N ARG A 284 0.83 -0.88 2.78
CA ARG A 284 0.83 -0.54 4.22
C ARG A 284 -0.40 -1.06 4.96
N THR A 285 -1.19 -1.92 4.31
CA THR A 285 -2.37 -2.55 4.92
C THR A 285 -1.94 -3.52 6.00
N ARG A 286 -2.75 -3.64 7.05
CA ARG A 286 -2.52 -4.55 8.16
C ARG A 286 -3.74 -5.38 8.47
N THR A 287 -3.56 -6.45 9.22
CA THR A 287 -4.65 -7.15 9.88
C THR A 287 -4.80 -6.66 11.33
N THR A 288 -6.02 -6.73 11.86
CA THR A 288 -6.29 -6.47 13.28
C THR A 288 -7.27 -7.51 13.82
N ILE A 289 -7.29 -7.70 15.15
CA ILE A 289 -8.38 -8.42 15.81
C ILE A 289 -9.69 -7.73 15.40
N ARG A 290 -10.69 -8.54 15.00
CA ARG A 290 -12.02 -8.03 14.68
C ARG A 290 -12.56 -7.22 15.85
N THR A 291 -12.75 -5.92 15.64
CA THR A 291 -13.33 -5.05 16.68
C THR A 291 -14.84 -5.18 16.70
N LYS A 292 -15.46 -5.04 17.88
CA LYS A 292 -16.91 -4.88 17.95
C LYS A 292 -17.29 -3.59 17.26
N VAL A 293 -18.16 -3.70 16.27
CA VAL A 293 -18.75 -2.54 15.61
C VAL A 293 -19.73 -1.88 16.58
N ALA A 294 -19.62 -0.55 16.75
CA ALA A 294 -20.61 0.22 17.50
C ALA A 294 -22.01 0.04 16.88
N GLU A 295 -23.05 -0.13 17.71
CA GLU A 295 -24.42 -0.43 17.25
C GLU A 295 -24.91 0.51 16.14
N LYS A 296 -24.61 1.81 16.24
CA LYS A 296 -24.98 2.81 15.22
C LYS A 296 -24.37 2.55 13.84
N ASN A 297 -23.28 1.79 13.75
CA ASN A 297 -22.58 1.44 12.51
C ASN A 297 -22.98 0.04 12.00
N VAL A 298 -23.85 -0.68 12.70
CA VAL A 298 -24.28 -2.02 12.28
C VAL A 298 -25.20 -1.90 11.07
N VAL A 299 -24.82 -2.56 9.98
CA VAL A 299 -25.62 -2.66 8.75
C VAL A 299 -26.39 -3.96 8.76
N ASN A 300 -27.66 -3.89 9.17
CA ASN A 300 -28.58 -5.04 9.11
C ASN A 300 -29.13 -5.26 7.70
N ASP A 301 -29.33 -4.17 6.94
CA ASP A 301 -29.89 -4.21 5.60
C ASP A 301 -29.16 -3.24 4.67
N MET A 302 -28.51 -3.79 3.65
CA MET A 302 -27.96 -2.98 2.56
C MET A 302 -29.08 -2.60 1.59
N GLN A 303 -29.20 -1.31 1.31
CA GLN A 303 -30.07 -0.82 0.24
C GLN A 303 -29.21 -0.34 -0.92
N PHE A 304 -29.62 -0.70 -2.14
CA PHE A 304 -28.96 -0.28 -3.37
C PHE A 304 -29.73 0.88 -3.99
N GLY A 305 -29.03 1.96 -4.31
CA GLY A 305 -29.64 3.10 -5.02
C GLY A 305 -30.22 2.68 -6.38
N LYS A 306 -31.30 3.33 -6.83
CA LYS A 306 -32.00 3.02 -8.10
C LYS A 306 -31.10 3.00 -9.34
N LYS A 307 -30.01 3.78 -9.33
CA LYS A 307 -29.04 3.87 -10.44
C LYS A 307 -27.98 2.75 -10.43
N THR A 308 -27.99 1.87 -9.42
CA THR A 308 -27.05 0.75 -9.33
C THR A 308 -27.47 -0.33 -10.33
N ASN A 309 -26.64 -0.56 -11.36
CA ASN A 309 -26.90 -1.62 -12.34
C ASN A 309 -26.70 -3.03 -11.74
N ASN A 310 -27.18 -4.08 -12.42
CA ASN A 310 -27.13 -5.45 -11.89
C ASN A 310 -25.70 -5.95 -11.65
N ALA A 311 -24.76 -5.66 -12.54
CA ALA A 311 -23.36 -6.05 -12.36
C ALA A 311 -22.74 -5.40 -11.10
N ALA A 312 -23.06 -4.13 -10.84
CA ALA A 312 -22.64 -3.43 -9.65
C ALA A 312 -23.31 -3.96 -8.38
N LYS A 313 -24.61 -4.32 -8.44
CA LYS A 313 -25.29 -5.00 -7.34
C LYS A 313 -24.60 -6.32 -6.97
N GLU A 314 -24.24 -7.13 -7.95
CA GLU A 314 -23.52 -8.39 -7.70
C GLU A 314 -22.15 -8.17 -7.05
N LYS A 315 -21.39 -7.15 -7.48
CA LYS A 315 -20.13 -6.77 -6.82
C LYS A 315 -20.34 -6.37 -5.35
N LEU A 316 -21.36 -5.55 -5.09
CA LEU A 316 -21.65 -5.06 -3.73
C LEU A 316 -22.22 -6.15 -2.81
N LYS A 317 -22.95 -7.13 -3.35
CA LYS A 317 -23.38 -8.33 -2.61
C LYS A 317 -22.22 -9.22 -2.17
N GLY A 318 -21.02 -9.03 -2.72
CA GLY A 318 -19.82 -9.72 -2.28
C GLY A 318 -19.44 -9.41 -0.82
N TYR A 319 -19.92 -8.30 -0.26
CA TYR A 319 -19.65 -7.91 1.12
C TYR A 319 -20.83 -8.27 2.02
N ASN A 320 -20.55 -8.88 3.17
CA ASN A 320 -21.56 -9.20 4.18
C ASN A 320 -21.85 -8.00 5.11
N GLY A 321 -22.92 -8.06 5.90
CA GLY A 321 -23.34 -6.97 6.80
C GLY A 321 -22.24 -6.51 7.77
N SER A 322 -21.39 -7.43 8.26
CA SER A 322 -20.27 -7.07 9.14
C SER A 322 -19.18 -6.31 8.40
N GLU A 323 -18.85 -6.69 7.17
CA GLU A 323 -17.85 -5.98 6.36
C GLU A 323 -18.31 -4.58 6.00
N TRP A 324 -19.61 -4.42 5.71
CA TRP A 324 -20.21 -3.12 5.52
C TRP A 324 -20.19 -2.28 6.79
N SER A 325 -20.42 -2.91 7.94
CA SER A 325 -20.34 -2.25 9.24
C SER A 325 -18.92 -1.73 9.51
N ASN A 326 -17.89 -2.48 9.14
CA ASN A 326 -16.48 -2.07 9.23
C ASN A 326 -16.17 -0.87 8.32
N TRP A 327 -16.70 -0.88 7.10
CA TRP A 327 -16.61 0.29 6.20
C TRP A 327 -17.22 1.54 6.82
N LEU A 328 -18.44 1.44 7.36
CA LEU A 328 -19.10 2.57 8.01
C LEU A 328 -18.34 3.07 9.23
N GLN A 329 -17.82 2.16 10.05
CA GLN A 329 -16.99 2.51 11.19
C GLN A 329 -15.74 3.25 10.73
N THR A 330 -15.09 2.80 9.66
CA THR A 330 -13.89 3.47 9.12
C THR A 330 -14.23 4.88 8.60
N ILE A 331 -15.34 5.03 7.87
CA ILE A 331 -15.80 6.35 7.40
C ILE A 331 -16.05 7.30 8.57
N ARG A 332 -16.75 6.84 9.61
CA ARG A 332 -17.14 7.66 10.76
C ARG A 332 -16.02 8.01 11.71
N THR A 333 -15.00 7.16 11.81
CA THR A 333 -13.83 7.39 12.67
C THR A 333 -12.75 8.22 11.99
N ARG A 334 -12.89 8.50 10.68
CA ARG A 334 -11.94 9.31 9.92
C ARG A 334 -11.95 10.77 10.39
N LYS A 335 -10.91 11.14 11.14
CA LYS A 335 -10.72 12.51 11.67
C LYS A 335 -10.63 13.59 10.58
N LYS A 336 -10.06 13.25 9.41
CA LYS A 336 -9.84 14.18 8.30
C LYS A 336 -10.49 13.64 7.02
N MET A 337 -11.76 13.99 6.81
CA MET A 337 -12.44 13.81 5.53
C MET A 337 -12.23 15.06 4.67
N ARG A 338 -11.78 14.86 3.42
CA ARG A 338 -11.67 15.94 2.45
C ARG A 338 -12.99 16.11 1.72
N TYR A 339 -13.25 17.31 1.24
CA TYR A 339 -14.36 17.58 0.35
C TYR A 339 -13.82 17.55 -1.09
N ARG A 340 -14.22 16.53 -1.86
CA ARG A 340 -13.75 16.19 -3.21
C ARG A 340 -14.71 16.59 -4.33
N ALA A 341 -15.70 17.43 -4.05
CA ALA A 341 -16.38 18.11 -5.15
C ALA A 341 -15.34 18.96 -5.90
N LYS A 342 -15.42 18.99 -7.24
CA LYS A 342 -14.70 20.00 -8.05
C LYS A 342 -14.96 21.41 -7.52
N ASP A 343 -16.09 21.61 -6.84
CA ASP A 343 -16.56 22.91 -6.39
C ASP A 343 -17.28 22.85 -5.02
N LEU A 344 -16.56 22.73 -3.90
CA LEU A 344 -17.15 22.97 -2.56
C LEU A 344 -17.93 24.29 -2.52
N LYS A 345 -17.39 25.31 -3.20
CA LYS A 345 -18.04 26.61 -3.35
C LYS A 345 -19.37 26.50 -4.11
N THR A 346 -19.41 25.78 -5.23
CA THR A 346 -20.66 25.61 -6.00
C THR A 346 -21.68 24.77 -5.24
N ASP A 347 -21.26 23.70 -4.55
CA ASP A 347 -22.20 22.89 -3.75
C ASP A 347 -22.77 23.71 -2.58
N PHE A 348 -21.93 24.51 -1.92
CA PHE A 348 -22.37 25.46 -0.89
C PHE A 348 -23.31 26.54 -1.44
N LEU A 349 -23.02 27.11 -2.62
CA LEU A 349 -23.88 28.11 -3.24
C LEU A 349 -25.25 27.54 -3.62
N LYS A 350 -25.30 26.28 -4.03
CA LYS A 350 -26.55 25.60 -4.43
C LYS A 350 -27.36 25.09 -3.23
N HIS A 351 -26.71 24.52 -2.22
CA HIS A 351 -27.39 23.79 -1.15
C HIS A 351 -27.06 24.30 0.25
N GLY A 352 -25.91 24.93 0.46
CA GLY A 352 -25.44 25.33 1.77
C GLY A 352 -26.38 26.30 2.47
N LYS A 353 -26.83 27.35 1.76
CA LYS A 353 -27.76 28.35 2.31
C LYS A 353 -29.13 27.76 2.64
N SER A 354 -29.69 26.92 1.78
CA SER A 354 -31.00 26.28 2.02
C SER A 354 -30.95 25.26 3.15
N LEU A 355 -29.79 24.64 3.36
CA LEU A 355 -29.51 23.78 4.51
C LEU A 355 -29.19 24.55 5.81
N GLY A 356 -29.18 25.89 5.78
CA GLY A 356 -28.98 26.74 6.95
C GLY A 356 -27.51 27.05 7.30
N PHE A 357 -26.58 26.83 6.38
CA PHE A 357 -25.17 27.11 6.60
C PHE A 357 -24.77 28.48 6.04
N ILE A 358 -23.96 29.22 6.80
CA ILE A 358 -23.53 30.59 6.48
C ILE A 358 -22.15 30.64 5.80
N SER A 359 -21.40 29.54 5.83
CA SER A 359 -20.06 29.45 5.25
C SER A 359 -19.73 28.03 4.78
N THR A 360 -18.71 27.90 3.92
CA THR A 360 -18.20 26.59 3.52
C THR A 360 -17.68 25.76 4.69
N ASP A 361 -17.15 26.41 5.74
CA ASP A 361 -16.62 25.72 6.91
C ASP A 361 -17.74 25.13 7.78
N THR A 362 -18.77 25.93 8.06
CA THR A 362 -19.97 25.45 8.79
C THR A 362 -20.69 24.35 8.00
N TYR A 363 -20.70 24.44 6.67
CA TYR A 363 -21.24 23.43 5.78
C TYR A 363 -20.44 22.10 5.82
N ILE A 364 -19.11 22.13 5.84
CA ILE A 364 -18.28 20.93 6.01
C ILE A 364 -18.50 20.31 7.39
N ILE A 365 -18.56 21.13 8.45
CA ILE A 365 -18.85 20.67 9.81
C ILE A 365 -20.22 19.98 9.85
N GLY A 366 -21.23 20.59 9.24
CA GLY A 366 -22.57 20.01 9.09
C GLY A 366 -22.57 18.68 8.35
N ALA A 367 -21.85 18.60 7.22
CA ALA A 367 -21.72 17.35 6.46
C ALA A 367 -21.10 16.23 7.32
N ARG A 368 -20.04 16.54 8.09
CA ARG A 368 -19.42 15.58 9.01
C ARG A 368 -20.36 15.14 10.12
N LYS A 369 -21.16 16.06 10.65
CA LYS A 369 -22.20 15.75 11.66
C LYS A 369 -23.22 14.76 11.09
N VAL A 370 -23.72 14.99 9.87
CA VAL A 370 -24.65 14.05 9.20
C VAL A 370 -24.01 12.67 9.02
N ILE A 371 -22.76 12.58 8.57
CA ILE A 371 -22.06 11.29 8.41
C ILE A 371 -22.00 10.53 9.74
N HIS A 372 -21.69 11.23 10.83
CA HIS A 372 -21.54 10.65 12.16
C HIS A 372 -22.87 10.22 12.79
N ASP A 373 -23.92 11.02 12.62
CA ASP A 373 -25.19 10.90 13.34
C ASP A 373 -26.28 10.16 12.54
N SER A 374 -26.13 10.03 11.21
CA SER A 374 -27.17 9.47 10.36
C SER A 374 -27.53 8.02 10.73
N LYS A 375 -28.81 7.71 10.89
CA LYS A 375 -29.29 6.34 11.08
C LYS A 375 -29.69 5.66 9.77
N ARG A 376 -29.72 6.41 8.66
CA ARG A 376 -30.23 5.96 7.35
C ARG A 376 -29.12 6.10 6.32
N ILE A 377 -28.64 4.96 5.82
CA ILE A 377 -27.53 4.92 4.89
C ILE A 377 -27.92 4.10 3.67
N LEU A 378 -27.61 4.62 2.47
CA LEU A 378 -27.71 3.90 1.21
C LEU A 378 -26.33 3.71 0.61
N VAL A 379 -26.10 2.58 -0.05
CA VAL A 379 -24.91 2.38 -0.87
C VAL A 379 -25.33 2.33 -2.34
N GLN A 380 -24.54 2.96 -3.19
CA GLN A 380 -24.75 2.90 -4.64
C GLN A 380 -23.42 2.76 -5.36
N ASP A 381 -23.46 2.20 -6.56
CA ASP A 381 -22.41 2.40 -7.54
C ASP A 381 -22.77 3.63 -8.38
N TYR A 382 -21.85 4.58 -8.46
CA TYR A 382 -21.99 5.75 -9.29
C TYR A 382 -20.74 5.92 -10.14
N LYS A 383 -20.90 5.73 -11.46
CA LYS A 383 -19.81 5.79 -12.44
C LYS A 383 -18.64 4.87 -12.08
N GLY A 384 -18.93 3.67 -11.56
CA GLY A 384 -17.94 2.67 -11.19
C GLY A 384 -17.25 2.93 -9.85
N SER A 385 -17.69 3.93 -9.08
CA SER A 385 -17.21 4.17 -7.71
C SER A 385 -18.31 3.88 -6.70
N LYS A 386 -17.93 3.19 -5.61
CA LYS A 386 -18.83 2.92 -4.48
C LYS A 386 -19.06 4.20 -3.70
N GLN A 387 -20.31 4.54 -3.44
CA GLN A 387 -20.72 5.73 -2.69
C GLN A 387 -21.67 5.37 -1.56
N PHE A 388 -21.50 6.07 -0.44
CA PHE A 388 -22.29 5.99 0.77
C PHE A 388 -23.09 7.28 0.92
N LEU A 389 -24.41 7.17 1.01
CA LEU A 389 -25.34 8.29 1.17
C LEU A 389 -25.84 8.29 2.60
N PHE A 390 -25.45 9.30 3.37
CA PHE A 390 -25.85 9.49 4.76
C PHE A 390 -26.99 10.51 4.82
N PHE A 391 -28.18 10.09 5.24
CA PHE A 391 -29.35 10.98 5.30
C PHE A 391 -29.45 11.64 6.67
N GLY A 392 -29.45 12.97 6.68
CA GLY A 392 -29.81 13.80 7.83
C GLY A 392 -31.23 14.34 7.70
N GLU A 393 -31.61 15.20 8.62
CA GLU A 393 -32.94 15.81 8.69
C GLU A 393 -33.24 16.66 7.44
N ASN A 394 -32.33 17.56 7.08
CA ASN A 394 -32.55 18.56 6.01
C ASN A 394 -31.91 18.20 4.66
N GLY A 395 -31.01 17.22 4.65
CA GLY A 395 -30.32 16.80 3.42
C GLY A 395 -29.59 15.47 3.56
N PHE A 396 -28.75 15.15 2.58
CA PHE A 396 -27.92 13.94 2.59
C PHE A 396 -26.50 14.21 2.10
N VAL A 397 -25.54 13.52 2.70
CA VAL A 397 -24.13 13.62 2.38
C VAL A 397 -23.69 12.40 1.59
N VAL A 398 -22.96 12.63 0.50
CA VAL A 398 -22.37 11.55 -0.31
C VAL A 398 -20.89 11.43 0.03
N VAL A 399 -20.44 10.22 0.35
CA VAL A 399 -19.03 9.88 0.60
C VAL A 399 -18.62 8.79 -0.40
N ASP A 400 -17.45 8.93 -1.03
CA ASP A 400 -16.93 7.91 -1.95
C ASP A 400 -16.09 6.82 -1.23
N GLU A 401 -15.64 5.81 -1.97
CA GLU A 401 -14.77 4.74 -1.46
C GLU A 401 -13.37 5.22 -1.05
N GLU A 402 -13.01 6.46 -1.41
CA GLU A 402 -11.82 7.13 -0.88
C GLU A 402 -12.05 7.77 0.49
N MET A 403 -13.28 7.70 0.98
CA MET A 403 -13.83 8.31 2.20
C MET A 403 -13.70 9.84 2.19
N ASP A 404 -13.87 10.42 1.00
CA ASP A 404 -13.95 11.85 0.83
C ASP A 404 -15.40 12.24 0.48
N ILE A 405 -15.82 13.40 0.98
CA ILE A 405 -17.16 13.96 0.78
C ILE A 405 -17.29 14.41 -0.66
N ARG A 406 -18.27 13.90 -1.39
CA ARG A 406 -18.55 14.27 -2.79
C ARG A 406 -19.56 15.39 -2.92
N GLY A 407 -20.41 15.57 -1.93
CA GLY A 407 -21.40 16.63 -1.87
C GLY A 407 -22.29 16.53 -0.65
N TYR A 408 -22.99 17.62 -0.31
CA TYR A 408 -24.02 17.66 0.72
C TYR A 408 -25.27 18.37 0.17
N PHE A 409 -26.24 17.55 -0.22
CA PHE A 409 -27.40 17.98 -0.99
C PHE A 409 -28.62 18.14 -0.09
N GLU A 410 -29.43 19.15 -0.38
CA GLU A 410 -30.77 19.25 0.20
C GLU A 410 -31.69 18.12 -0.30
N HIS A 411 -32.72 17.78 0.48
CA HIS A 411 -33.72 16.81 0.02
C HIS A 411 -34.53 17.41 -1.12
N VAL A 412 -34.66 16.66 -2.22
CA VAL A 412 -35.38 17.13 -3.43
C VAL A 412 -36.86 17.45 -3.13
N LYS A 413 -37.50 16.75 -2.17
CA LYS A 413 -38.84 17.03 -1.59
C LYS A 413 -38.98 16.44 -0.18
N PRO A 414 -39.72 17.07 0.76
CA PRO A 414 -40.12 16.42 2.01
C PRO A 414 -40.82 15.07 1.76
N GLY A 415 -40.46 14.02 2.51
CA GLY A 415 -41.03 12.66 2.35
C GLY A 415 -40.55 11.86 1.12
N SER A 416 -39.73 12.43 0.23
CA SER A 416 -39.15 11.70 -0.91
C SER A 416 -38.27 10.52 -0.49
N ILE A 417 -37.63 10.62 0.67
CA ILE A 417 -36.84 9.57 1.31
C ILE A 417 -37.76 8.41 1.71
N ASP A 418 -38.87 8.67 2.39
CA ASP A 418 -39.78 7.60 2.80
C ASP A 418 -40.45 6.93 1.60
N LYS A 419 -40.69 7.66 0.51
CA LYS A 419 -41.12 7.08 -0.77
C LYS A 419 -40.02 6.25 -1.44
N ALA A 420 -38.76 6.69 -1.41
CA ALA A 420 -37.63 5.92 -1.95
C ALA A 420 -37.41 4.62 -1.14
N PHE A 421 -37.45 4.69 0.18
CA PHE A 421 -37.32 3.55 1.08
C PHE A 421 -38.56 2.63 1.07
N LYS A 422 -39.80 3.17 0.99
CA LYS A 422 -41.04 2.36 0.85
C LYS A 422 -41.07 1.58 -0.47
N ASN A 423 -40.69 2.21 -1.59
CA ASN A 423 -40.67 1.54 -2.88
C ASN A 423 -39.59 0.43 -2.98
N LEU A 424 -38.50 0.55 -2.23
CA LEU A 424 -37.45 -0.48 -2.15
C LEU A 424 -37.82 -1.65 -1.24
N ARG A 425 -38.64 -1.43 -0.19
CA ARG A 425 -39.21 -2.50 0.63
C ARG A 425 -40.27 -3.32 -0.13
N LYS A 426 -41.07 -2.68 -0.98
CA LYS A 426 -42.09 -3.35 -1.79
C LYS A 426 -41.54 -4.25 -2.90
N SER A 427 -40.28 -4.10 -3.30
CA SER A 427 -39.63 -4.97 -4.30
C SER A 427 -38.88 -6.17 -3.68
N ARG A 428 -39.09 -6.43 -2.38
CA ARG A 428 -38.51 -7.55 -1.62
C ARG A 428 -39.58 -8.53 -1.09
N LEU A 429 -40.86 -8.22 -1.30
CA LEU A 429 -41.97 -9.17 -1.33
C LEU A 429 -42.24 -9.48 -2.80
#